data_AF-A0AAD2JNJ3-F1
#
_entry.id   AF-A0AAD2JNJ3-F1
#
_cell.length_a   1.000
_cell.length_b   1.000
_cell.length_c   1.000
_cell.angle_alpha   90.00
_cell.angle_beta   90.00
_cell.angle_gamma   90.00
#
_symmetry.space_group_name_H-M   'P 1'
#
loop_
_entity.id
_entity.type
_entity.pdbx_description
1 polymer ?
#
loop_
_entity_poly.entity_id
_entity_poly.type
_entity_poly.pdbx_seq_one_letter_code
_entity_poly.pdbx_strand_id
1 'polypeptide(L)'
;MEGRGASEEDPVASVMEETETSAGEATSGIPEEKELVPSAATETAILTSEEAEPPTPPEAPETSPAPAPAPGPAATTSPALAPSTASTAAKGAAASKTSNSLDDARRELAILVNSKKITVADCKALKAILKEHTALKEKVDKLKSLLGRSAKAQRETKVDFEASQKRLSQALREIERLNQRLEKLQNRPSHLDLLMDFESNFDKAILSVGQSGGEQTSASAPLAPPDEQESALDSMLMNELGEAKNRIEKLEELNSAMMSRSTQLESSSQTLQAERDVALQKVDRLQMELKMAKMEAEHASRAMQDKAASLEEMQMEIDLVLKANAKANSRAAAGEEAFNSHKTDKQKVQQLEGQVQALQEWALASAESKRLVNERCQILENKLRQFQGRDSAVDENLLFKKNGSMVIGAGEIGNFVIELGEHAMKVDARFVVLRWKFDCSPSDHNIHFSIAKGKCETKAEYKNASYLVKDRIITGGAGGETELAFTTDHACTVIWSNEKSWIRPRTVQYTAEIVSLK
;
A
#
# COMPACT_ATOMS: atom_id res chain seq x y z
N MET A 1 13.99 -51.54 47.96
CA MET A 1 14.55 -50.35 48.65
C MET A 1 14.41 -49.20 47.67
N GLU A 2 13.29 -48.49 47.63
CA GLU A 2 12.74 -47.54 48.64
C GLU A 2 13.27 -46.11 48.42
N GLY A 3 12.46 -45.05 48.37
CA GLY A 3 10.98 -45.00 48.28
C GLY A 3 10.38 -43.68 48.78
N ARG A 4 9.27 -43.24 48.16
CA ARG A 4 8.46 -42.03 48.50
C ARG A 4 9.17 -40.67 48.24
N GLY A 5 8.48 -39.54 48.09
CA GLY A 5 7.03 -39.33 47.83
C GLY A 5 6.42 -38.08 48.50
N ALA A 6 5.97 -37.13 47.68
CA ALA A 6 5.09 -35.96 47.92
C ALA A 6 4.67 -35.42 46.51
N SER A 7 3.55 -34.77 46.18
CA SER A 7 2.63 -33.81 46.85
C SER A 7 3.31 -32.46 47.19
N GLU A 8 2.67 -31.28 47.06
CA GLU A 8 1.27 -30.92 46.74
C GLU A 8 1.20 -29.52 46.07
N GLU A 9 0.07 -28.81 46.23
CA GLU A 9 -0.17 -27.36 46.01
C GLU A 9 -0.53 -26.83 44.61
N ASP A 10 -1.82 -26.53 44.44
CA ASP A 10 -2.38 -25.58 43.46
C ASP A 10 -2.25 -24.12 43.97
N PRO A 11 -2.04 -23.11 43.09
CA PRO A 11 -2.18 -21.71 43.45
C PRO A 11 -3.63 -21.21 43.24
N VAL A 12 -4.37 -20.99 44.33
CA VAL A 12 -5.65 -20.26 44.30
C VAL A 12 -5.40 -18.75 44.36
N ALA A 13 -5.95 -17.99 43.41
CA ALA A 13 -6.03 -16.53 43.44
C ALA A 13 -7.45 -16.10 43.02
N SER A 14 -8.22 -15.53 43.95
CA SER A 14 -8.52 -14.09 44.04
C SER A 14 -9.28 -13.56 42.82
N VAL A 15 -10.60 -13.35 42.86
CA VAL A 15 -11.33 -12.38 43.71
C VAL A 15 -10.86 -10.95 43.47
N MET A 16 -11.57 -10.28 42.56
CA MET A 16 -11.98 -8.87 42.57
C MET A 16 -13.35 -8.88 41.88
N GLU A 17 -14.48 -8.70 42.58
CA GLU A 17 -14.98 -7.50 43.29
C GLU A 17 -15.94 -6.70 42.40
N GLU A 18 -17.16 -6.52 42.90
CA GLU A 18 -18.31 -5.98 42.16
C GLU A 18 -18.42 -4.47 42.34
N THR A 19 -18.81 -3.75 41.29
CA THR A 19 -19.21 -2.33 41.39
C THR A 19 -20.47 -2.05 40.56
N GLU A 20 -21.63 -2.44 41.10
CA GLU A 20 -22.90 -1.87 40.67
C GLU A 20 -23.12 -0.49 41.30
N THR A 21 -23.36 0.53 40.50
CA THR A 21 -23.95 1.85 40.85
C THR A 21 -24.03 2.67 39.56
N SER A 22 -25.01 3.55 39.30
CA SER A 22 -26.31 3.79 39.94
C SER A 22 -27.29 4.26 38.85
N ALA A 23 -28.60 4.15 39.08
CA ALA A 23 -29.61 4.79 38.23
C ALA A 23 -29.74 6.30 38.53
N GLY A 24 -30.33 7.03 37.58
CA GLY A 24 -30.67 8.46 37.68
C GLY A 24 -29.95 9.34 36.64
N GLU A 25 -30.55 10.38 36.06
CA GLU A 25 -31.97 10.77 36.07
C GLU A 25 -32.26 11.66 34.84
N ALA A 26 -33.49 11.69 34.34
CA ALA A 26 -33.84 12.44 33.13
C ALA A 26 -34.24 13.88 33.45
N THR A 27 -33.60 14.86 32.81
CA THR A 27 -34.06 16.26 32.76
C THR A 27 -33.96 16.82 31.34
N SER A 28 -35.00 17.54 30.92
CA SER A 28 -35.10 18.16 29.60
C SER A 28 -34.50 19.58 29.61
N GLY A 29 -33.53 19.82 28.73
CA GLY A 29 -32.95 21.15 28.50
C GLY A 29 -33.44 21.75 27.17
N ILE A 30 -34.07 22.93 27.23
CA ILE A 30 -34.45 23.71 26.05
C ILE A 30 -33.19 24.40 25.49
N PRO A 31 -32.88 24.31 24.18
CA PRO A 31 -31.82 25.11 23.59
C PRO A 31 -32.26 26.57 23.47
N GLU A 32 -31.51 27.48 24.08
CA GLU A 32 -31.74 28.93 24.03
C GLU A 32 -31.08 29.53 22.78
N GLU A 33 -31.80 30.34 22.00
CA GLU A 33 -31.21 31.10 20.90
C GLU A 33 -30.25 32.17 21.43
N LYS A 34 -28.98 32.12 20.99
CA LYS A 34 -28.07 33.28 21.04
C LYS A 34 -27.28 33.44 19.75
N GLU A 35 -27.82 34.30 18.89
CA GLU A 35 -27.09 34.97 17.82
C GLU A 35 -25.98 35.87 18.41
N LEU A 36 -24.74 35.77 17.91
CA LEU A 36 -23.73 36.82 18.07
C LEU A 36 -22.61 36.72 17.03
N VAL A 37 -22.20 37.88 16.53
CA VAL A 37 -21.32 38.12 15.38
C VAL A 37 -19.84 38.13 15.81
N PRO A 38 -18.87 37.69 14.98
CA PRO A 38 -17.49 37.46 15.40
C PRO A 38 -16.70 38.75 15.70
N SER A 39 -15.75 38.64 16.66
CA SER A 39 -14.71 39.63 16.92
C SER A 39 -13.35 39.11 16.47
N ALA A 40 -12.47 40.02 16.02
CA ALA A 40 -11.20 39.69 15.40
C ALA A 40 -10.00 39.79 16.37
N ALA A 41 -8.88 39.23 15.92
CA ALA A 41 -7.49 39.52 16.30
C ALA A 41 -7.10 39.47 17.79
N THR A 42 -6.19 38.55 18.11
CA THR A 42 -5.09 38.86 19.03
C THR A 42 -3.80 38.24 18.48
N GLU A 43 -2.74 39.04 18.52
CA GLU A 43 -1.43 38.77 17.95
C GLU A 43 -0.49 38.31 19.07
N THR A 44 0.17 37.15 18.90
CA THR A 44 1.18 36.68 19.86
C THR A 44 2.33 35.98 19.15
N ALA A 45 3.45 36.69 18.98
CA ALA A 45 4.70 36.10 18.54
C ALA A 45 5.43 35.46 19.74
N ILE A 46 5.90 34.22 19.59
CA ILE A 46 6.83 33.57 20.53
C ILE A 46 8.01 33.00 19.73
N LEU A 47 9.18 33.06 20.35
CA LEU A 47 10.49 32.93 19.71
C LEU A 47 10.81 31.52 19.19
N THR A 48 11.54 31.54 18.07
CA THR A 48 12.60 30.62 17.66
C THR A 48 13.09 29.58 18.69
N SER A 49 13.07 28.31 18.28
CA SER A 49 14.08 27.32 18.64
C SER A 49 14.73 26.81 17.37
N GLU A 50 16.05 26.85 17.30
CA GLU A 50 16.87 26.47 16.14
C GLU A 50 17.45 25.07 16.40
N GLU A 51 16.93 24.04 15.72
CA GLU A 51 17.41 22.66 15.84
C GLU A 51 17.88 22.17 14.45
N ALA A 52 19.14 21.75 14.38
CA ALA A 52 19.85 21.58 13.11
C ALA A 52 19.77 20.15 12.56
N GLU A 53 19.27 20.01 11.32
CA GLU A 53 19.30 18.73 10.60
C GLU A 53 20.74 18.33 10.19
N PRO A 54 21.11 17.03 10.28
CA PRO A 54 22.35 16.52 9.71
C PRO A 54 22.24 16.39 8.17
N PRO A 55 23.33 16.66 7.42
CA PRO A 55 23.26 16.75 5.96
C PRO A 55 23.06 15.39 5.27
N THR A 56 22.12 15.36 4.31
CA THR A 56 21.87 14.22 3.42
C THR A 56 23.05 13.99 2.46
N PRO A 57 23.51 12.74 2.22
CA PRO A 57 24.53 12.46 1.21
C PRO A 57 24.00 12.67 -0.22
N PRO A 58 24.87 12.98 -1.19
CA PRO A 58 24.45 13.35 -2.55
C PRO A 58 23.88 12.17 -3.35
N GLU A 59 22.82 12.48 -4.12
CA GLU A 59 22.09 11.55 -4.97
C GLU A 59 22.87 11.17 -6.24
N ALA A 60 22.82 9.89 -6.63
CA ALA A 60 23.48 9.38 -7.82
C ALA A 60 22.55 9.46 -9.05
N PRO A 61 23.06 9.76 -10.26
CA PRO A 61 22.21 10.10 -11.41
C PRO A 61 21.41 8.90 -11.93
N GLU A 62 20.11 9.11 -12.12
CA GLU A 62 19.20 8.12 -12.74
C GLU A 62 19.55 7.86 -14.21
N THR A 63 19.65 6.59 -14.59
CA THR A 63 19.81 6.18 -16.00
C THR A 63 18.45 5.95 -16.65
N SER A 64 18.08 6.79 -17.62
CA SER A 64 16.80 6.70 -18.32
C SER A 64 16.65 5.42 -19.18
N PRO A 65 15.50 4.74 -19.16
CA PRO A 65 15.15 3.73 -20.16
C PRO A 65 14.49 4.36 -21.40
N ALA A 66 14.91 3.93 -22.59
CA ALA A 66 14.37 4.36 -23.89
C ALA A 66 13.06 3.60 -24.26
N PRO A 67 12.29 4.03 -25.29
CA PRO A 67 10.83 3.81 -25.34
C PRO A 67 10.36 2.49 -25.96
N ALA A 68 9.06 2.20 -25.75
CA ALA A 68 8.36 1.02 -26.25
C ALA A 68 7.99 1.10 -27.76
N PRO A 69 7.85 -0.05 -28.45
CA PRO A 69 7.27 -0.14 -29.79
C PRO A 69 5.73 -0.18 -29.76
N ALA A 70 5.11 0.34 -30.82
CA ALA A 70 3.66 0.48 -31.03
C ALA A 70 3.11 -0.60 -32.03
N PRO A 71 1.81 -0.65 -32.42
CA PRO A 71 1.11 -1.95 -32.42
C PRO A 71 0.43 -2.42 -33.72
N GLY A 72 0.11 -3.73 -33.76
CA GLY A 72 -0.93 -4.34 -34.61
C GLY A 72 -0.48 -4.91 -35.97
N PRO A 73 -1.40 -5.45 -36.80
CA PRO A 73 -2.86 -5.55 -36.59
C PRO A 73 -3.53 -6.92 -36.94
N ALA A 74 -4.85 -6.97 -36.71
CA ALA A 74 -5.91 -7.71 -37.46
C ALA A 74 -6.10 -9.25 -37.36
N ALA A 75 -7.29 -9.60 -36.82
CA ALA A 75 -8.24 -10.63 -37.32
C ALA A 75 -7.89 -12.15 -37.16
N THR A 76 -8.83 -13.11 -37.13
CA THR A 76 -10.16 -13.14 -37.78
C THR A 76 -11.18 -14.06 -37.04
N THR A 77 -12.47 -13.68 -37.04
CA THR A 77 -13.71 -14.47 -36.80
C THR A 77 -13.84 -15.49 -35.65
N SER A 78 -14.84 -15.25 -34.79
CA SER A 78 -15.66 -16.33 -34.17
C SER A 78 -16.65 -16.92 -35.18
N PRO A 79 -17.28 -18.06 -34.87
CA PRO A 79 -18.73 -18.02 -34.68
C PRO A 79 -19.19 -18.66 -33.36
N ALA A 80 -20.42 -18.35 -32.93
CA ALA A 80 -21.05 -18.87 -31.71
C ALA A 80 -22.19 -19.84 -32.03
N LEU A 81 -22.46 -20.82 -31.15
CA LEU A 81 -23.72 -21.57 -31.15
C LEU A 81 -23.98 -22.29 -29.80
N ALA A 82 -24.99 -21.79 -29.08
CA ALA A 82 -25.97 -22.47 -28.20
C ALA A 82 -25.53 -23.44 -27.06
N PRO A 83 -26.36 -23.62 -26.01
CA PRO A 83 -26.00 -24.38 -24.81
C PRO A 83 -26.52 -25.83 -24.79
N SER A 84 -25.89 -26.69 -23.98
CA SER A 84 -26.43 -28.02 -23.62
C SER A 84 -26.42 -28.26 -22.10
N THR A 85 -27.62 -28.50 -21.60
CA THR A 85 -28.03 -29.09 -20.32
C THR A 85 -27.03 -29.93 -19.51
N ALA A 86 -27.15 -29.76 -18.19
CA ALA A 86 -26.73 -30.62 -17.08
C ALA A 86 -26.30 -32.08 -17.36
N SER A 87 -25.22 -32.50 -16.70
CA SER A 87 -25.03 -33.89 -16.28
C SER A 87 -24.32 -33.97 -14.92
N THR A 88 -25.01 -34.53 -13.93
CA THR A 88 -24.48 -34.76 -12.57
C THR A 88 -23.84 -36.14 -12.51
N ALA A 89 -22.52 -36.23 -12.73
CA ALA A 89 -21.80 -37.51 -12.68
C ALA A 89 -20.49 -37.39 -11.88
N ALA A 90 -20.29 -38.33 -10.94
CA ALA A 90 -19.17 -38.28 -10.00
C ALA A 90 -17.80 -38.47 -10.66
N LYS A 91 -16.80 -37.71 -10.20
CA LYS A 91 -15.38 -37.94 -10.53
C LYS A 91 -14.46 -37.87 -9.30
N GLY A 92 -14.87 -38.58 -8.25
CA GLY A 92 -13.97 -38.97 -7.17
C GLY A 92 -13.03 -40.12 -7.57
N ALA A 93 -12.15 -40.53 -6.66
CA ALA A 93 -11.27 -41.70 -6.79
C ALA A 93 -10.22 -41.67 -7.94
N ALA A 94 -9.34 -40.65 -7.92
CA ALA A 94 -8.09 -40.64 -8.71
C ALA A 94 -6.84 -40.38 -7.83
N ALA A 95 -6.84 -40.85 -6.58
CA ALA A 95 -5.82 -40.53 -5.57
C ALA A 95 -5.44 -41.70 -4.64
N SER A 96 -5.21 -42.90 -5.20
CA SER A 96 -4.63 -44.02 -4.44
C SER A 96 -3.83 -44.97 -5.35
N LYS A 97 -2.53 -44.69 -5.52
CA LYS A 97 -1.55 -45.59 -6.16
C LYS A 97 -0.09 -45.40 -5.70
N THR A 98 0.17 -44.48 -4.78
CA THR A 98 1.51 -44.07 -4.29
C THR A 98 1.84 -44.55 -2.87
N SER A 99 1.01 -45.41 -2.30
CA SER A 99 1.23 -46.13 -1.03
C SER A 99 2.25 -47.26 -1.17
N ASN A 100 2.05 -48.11 -2.19
CA ASN A 100 2.70 -49.42 -2.28
C ASN A 100 4.23 -49.34 -2.26
N SER A 101 4.80 -48.39 -3.01
CA SER A 101 6.26 -48.17 -3.15
C SER A 101 7.04 -48.13 -1.83
N LEU A 102 6.43 -47.70 -0.71
CA LEU A 102 7.13 -47.58 0.57
C LEU A 102 7.14 -48.91 1.36
N ASP A 103 6.04 -49.66 1.31
CA ASP A 103 5.98 -51.01 1.89
C ASP A 103 6.68 -52.05 1.00
N ASP A 104 6.75 -51.81 -0.31
CA ASP A 104 7.59 -52.58 -1.24
C ASP A 104 9.07 -52.36 -0.93
N ALA A 105 9.54 -51.11 -0.74
CA ALA A 105 10.91 -50.81 -0.32
C ALA A 105 11.27 -51.40 1.07
N ARG A 106 10.31 -51.42 2.01
CA ARG A 106 10.47 -52.11 3.30
C ARG A 106 10.60 -53.63 3.13
N ARG A 107 9.88 -54.23 2.17
CA ARG A 107 9.94 -55.65 1.84
C ARG A 107 11.28 -56.03 1.18
N GLU A 108 11.78 -55.20 0.27
CA GLU A 108 13.12 -55.38 -0.33
C GLU A 108 14.23 -55.29 0.73
N LEU A 109 14.17 -54.32 1.66
CA LEU A 109 15.12 -54.24 2.76
C LEU A 109 15.12 -55.50 3.65
N ALA A 110 13.96 -56.12 3.87
CA ALA A 110 13.89 -57.39 4.60
C ALA A 110 14.54 -58.54 3.81
N ILE A 111 14.34 -58.60 2.49
CA ILE A 111 14.97 -59.60 1.60
C ILE A 111 16.51 -59.40 1.54
N LEU A 112 16.98 -58.16 1.51
CA LEU A 112 18.41 -57.82 1.48
C LEU A 112 19.13 -58.18 2.79
N VAL A 113 18.48 -57.99 3.94
CA VAL A 113 18.98 -58.47 5.25
C VAL A 113 18.99 -60.00 5.30
N ASN A 114 17.89 -60.66 4.92
CA ASN A 114 17.79 -62.12 4.97
C ASN A 114 18.80 -62.83 4.04
N SER A 115 19.15 -62.20 2.92
CA SER A 115 20.21 -62.65 2.00
C SER A 115 21.63 -62.26 2.43
N LYS A 116 21.81 -61.65 3.61
CA LYS A 116 23.10 -61.20 4.20
C LYS A 116 23.91 -60.24 3.32
N LYS A 117 23.27 -59.54 2.37
CA LYS A 117 23.94 -58.62 1.42
C LYS A 117 24.25 -57.23 2.01
N ILE A 118 23.63 -56.90 3.13
CA ILE A 118 23.81 -55.66 3.89
C ILE A 118 23.90 -55.98 5.38
N THR A 119 24.62 -55.16 6.16
CA THR A 119 24.73 -55.35 7.60
C THR A 119 23.46 -54.86 8.33
N VAL A 120 23.31 -55.26 9.59
CA VAL A 120 22.23 -54.79 10.46
C VAL A 120 22.34 -53.26 10.71
N ALA A 121 23.55 -52.71 10.70
CA ALA A 121 23.78 -51.27 10.81
C ALA A 121 23.25 -50.52 9.58
N ASP A 122 23.59 -50.99 8.38
CA ASP A 122 23.11 -50.40 7.11
C ASP A 122 21.59 -50.45 7.02
N CYS A 123 20.98 -51.56 7.42
CA CYS A 123 19.52 -51.69 7.49
C CYS A 123 18.89 -50.68 8.47
N LYS A 124 19.54 -50.39 9.61
CA LYS A 124 19.08 -49.38 10.57
C LYS A 124 19.17 -47.96 9.98
N ALA A 125 20.26 -47.64 9.28
CA ALA A 125 20.43 -46.36 8.58
C ALA A 125 19.40 -46.19 7.46
N LEU A 126 19.22 -47.18 6.58
CA LEU A 126 18.24 -47.16 5.49
C LEU A 126 16.79 -47.04 6.00
N LYS A 127 16.47 -47.65 7.14
CA LYS A 127 15.16 -47.47 7.81
C LYS A 127 14.97 -46.06 8.38
N ALA A 128 16.03 -45.40 8.88
CA ALA A 128 15.96 -44.01 9.31
C ALA A 128 15.73 -43.07 8.11
N ILE A 129 16.53 -43.21 7.05
CA ILE A 129 16.41 -42.44 5.80
C ILE A 129 15.01 -42.59 5.18
N LEU A 130 14.44 -43.81 5.14
CA LEU A 130 13.06 -44.01 4.68
C LEU A 130 12.02 -43.29 5.55
N LYS A 131 12.21 -43.24 6.88
CA LYS A 131 11.31 -42.50 7.79
C LYS A 131 11.38 -40.99 7.55
N GLU A 132 12.59 -40.46 7.37
CA GLU A 132 12.82 -39.04 7.05
C GLU A 132 12.25 -38.67 5.68
N HIS A 133 12.47 -39.50 4.66
CA HIS A 133 11.88 -39.32 3.33
C HIS A 133 10.34 -39.36 3.37
N THR A 134 9.75 -40.20 4.23
CA THR A 134 8.29 -40.22 4.45
C THR A 134 7.80 -38.89 5.04
N ALA A 135 8.45 -38.40 6.11
CA ALA A 135 8.10 -37.14 6.76
C ALA A 135 8.34 -35.92 5.85
N LEU A 136 9.36 -35.96 4.99
CA LEU A 136 9.63 -34.93 4.00
C LEU A 136 8.57 -34.93 2.88
N LYS A 137 8.16 -36.12 2.40
CA LYS A 137 7.07 -36.26 1.42
C LYS A 137 5.75 -35.69 1.97
N GLU A 138 5.42 -35.97 3.23
CA GLU A 138 4.27 -35.34 3.89
C GLU A 138 4.37 -33.82 3.96
N LYS A 139 5.54 -33.27 4.31
CA LYS A 139 5.78 -31.81 4.33
C LYS A 139 5.60 -31.22 2.92
N VAL A 140 6.11 -31.88 1.89
CA VAL A 140 5.97 -31.47 0.48
C VAL A 140 4.51 -31.51 0.03
N ASP A 141 3.74 -32.54 0.37
CA ASP A 141 2.32 -32.64 -0.02
C ASP A 141 1.43 -31.67 0.79
N LYS A 142 1.78 -31.38 2.06
CA LYS A 142 1.21 -30.28 2.84
C LYS A 142 1.50 -28.91 2.19
N LEU A 143 2.73 -28.67 1.73
CA LEU A 143 3.11 -27.45 1.00
C LEU A 143 2.37 -27.31 -0.34
N LYS A 144 2.22 -28.37 -1.13
CA LYS A 144 1.39 -28.37 -2.36
C LYS A 144 -0.07 -28.03 -2.05
N SER A 145 -0.63 -28.57 -0.96
CA SER A 145 -1.99 -28.27 -0.52
C SER A 145 -2.16 -26.80 -0.12
N LEU A 146 -1.21 -26.24 0.63
CA LEU A 146 -1.18 -24.81 0.97
C LEU A 146 -1.01 -23.91 -0.27
N LEU A 147 -0.12 -24.26 -1.19
CA LEU A 147 0.09 -23.53 -2.44
C LEU A 147 -1.17 -23.56 -3.33
N GLY A 148 -1.84 -24.71 -3.42
CA GLY A 148 -3.13 -24.84 -4.13
C GLY A 148 -4.25 -24.00 -3.50
N ARG A 149 -4.33 -23.95 -2.16
CA ARG A 149 -5.26 -23.07 -1.43
C ARG A 149 -4.93 -21.58 -1.66
N SER A 150 -3.66 -21.21 -1.61
CA SER A 150 -3.19 -19.84 -1.89
C SER A 150 -3.52 -19.40 -3.32
N ALA A 151 -3.21 -20.23 -4.32
CA ALA A 151 -3.55 -19.98 -5.72
C ALA A 151 -5.07 -19.94 -5.99
N LYS A 152 -5.89 -20.61 -5.16
CA LYS A 152 -7.36 -20.46 -5.19
C LYS A 152 -7.78 -19.10 -4.61
N ALA A 153 -7.31 -18.76 -3.41
CA ALA A 153 -7.63 -17.49 -2.74
C ALA A 153 -7.20 -16.27 -3.58
N GLN A 154 -6.07 -16.34 -4.28
CA GLN A 154 -5.62 -15.31 -5.24
C GLN A 154 -6.55 -15.14 -6.45
N ARG A 155 -7.28 -16.19 -6.86
CA ARG A 155 -8.29 -16.09 -7.93
C ARG A 155 -9.60 -15.50 -7.40
N GLU A 156 -10.01 -15.90 -6.20
CA GLU A 156 -11.24 -15.40 -5.57
C GLU A 156 -11.12 -13.91 -5.25
N THR A 157 -10.04 -13.49 -4.58
CA THR A 157 -9.72 -12.06 -4.34
C THR A 157 -9.60 -11.23 -5.62
N LYS A 158 -9.06 -11.79 -6.72
CA LYS A 158 -9.05 -11.10 -8.02
C LYS A 158 -10.48 -10.91 -8.59
N VAL A 159 -11.35 -11.91 -8.47
CA VAL A 159 -12.76 -11.81 -8.92
C VAL A 159 -13.53 -10.78 -8.08
N ASP A 160 -13.31 -10.76 -6.77
CA ASP A 160 -13.92 -9.77 -5.86
C ASP A 160 -13.42 -8.34 -6.14
N PHE A 161 -12.14 -8.18 -6.48
CA PHE A 161 -11.58 -6.90 -6.93
C PHE A 161 -12.22 -6.45 -8.25
N GLU A 162 -12.29 -7.31 -9.27
CA GLU A 162 -12.96 -6.98 -10.55
C GLU A 162 -14.45 -6.67 -10.38
N ALA A 163 -15.15 -7.35 -9.46
CA ALA A 163 -16.54 -7.05 -9.13
C ALA A 163 -16.68 -5.68 -8.43
N SER A 164 -15.78 -5.36 -7.52
CA SER A 164 -15.76 -4.08 -6.81
C SER A 164 -15.40 -2.91 -7.73
N GLN A 165 -14.45 -3.11 -8.64
CA GLN A 165 -14.10 -2.14 -9.69
C GLN A 165 -15.28 -1.86 -10.63
N LYS A 166 -16.08 -2.89 -10.97
CA LYS A 166 -17.32 -2.72 -11.76
C LYS A 166 -18.38 -1.91 -11.02
N ARG A 167 -18.57 -2.14 -9.71
CA ARG A 167 -19.47 -1.33 -8.85
C ARG A 167 -19.02 0.13 -8.78
N LEU A 168 -17.73 0.39 -8.54
CA LEU A 168 -17.17 1.75 -8.55
C LEU A 168 -17.38 2.44 -9.91
N SER A 169 -17.10 1.72 -11.00
CA SER A 169 -17.31 2.19 -12.38
C SER A 169 -18.80 2.38 -12.74
N GLN A 170 -19.74 1.89 -11.93
CA GLN A 170 -21.17 2.16 -12.06
C GLN A 170 -21.58 3.38 -11.21
N ALA A 171 -21.10 3.47 -9.97
CA ALA A 171 -21.33 4.61 -9.09
C ALA A 171 -20.81 5.93 -9.70
N LEU A 172 -19.61 5.93 -10.28
CA LEU A 172 -19.05 7.11 -10.95
C LEU A 172 -19.91 7.60 -12.13
N ARG A 173 -20.49 6.69 -12.92
CA ARG A 173 -21.41 7.04 -14.01
C ARG A 173 -22.76 7.56 -13.52
N GLU A 174 -23.24 7.11 -12.35
CA GLU A 174 -24.45 7.67 -11.76
C GLU A 174 -24.18 9.05 -11.13
N ILE A 175 -23.02 9.27 -10.52
CA ILE A 175 -22.57 10.60 -10.07
C ILE A 175 -22.48 11.56 -11.26
N GLU A 176 -21.88 11.15 -12.38
CA GLU A 176 -21.85 11.93 -13.61
C GLU A 176 -23.26 12.26 -14.13
N ARG A 177 -24.17 11.27 -14.13
CA ARG A 177 -25.58 11.46 -14.52
C ARG A 177 -26.35 12.40 -13.58
N LEU A 178 -26.03 12.39 -12.28
CA LEU A 178 -26.60 13.29 -11.29
C LEU A 178 -26.04 14.71 -11.43
N ASN A 179 -24.74 14.88 -11.70
CA ASN A 179 -24.14 16.17 -12.00
C ASN A 179 -24.75 16.80 -13.26
N GLN A 180 -24.93 16.04 -14.34
CA GLN A 180 -25.65 16.49 -15.55
C GLN A 180 -27.13 16.85 -15.30
N ARG A 181 -27.75 16.36 -14.22
CA ARG A 181 -29.10 16.76 -13.78
C ARG A 181 -29.06 18.01 -12.92
N LEU A 182 -28.09 18.13 -12.03
CA LEU A 182 -27.86 19.31 -11.20
C LEU A 182 -27.54 20.53 -12.07
N GLU A 183 -26.65 20.39 -13.06
CA GLU A 183 -26.35 21.41 -14.07
C GLU A 183 -27.61 21.87 -14.81
N LYS A 184 -28.51 20.95 -15.19
CA LYS A 184 -29.79 21.28 -15.84
C LYS A 184 -30.81 21.95 -14.91
N LEU A 185 -30.68 21.78 -13.59
CA LEU A 185 -31.48 22.48 -12.59
C LEU A 185 -30.89 23.86 -12.27
N GLN A 186 -29.56 23.99 -12.27
CA GLN A 186 -28.83 25.24 -12.06
C GLN A 186 -28.94 26.18 -13.27
N ASN A 187 -28.94 25.64 -14.49
CA ASN A 187 -29.16 26.37 -15.74
C ASN A 187 -30.65 26.53 -16.12
N ARG A 188 -31.57 26.19 -15.20
CA ARG A 188 -33.00 26.47 -15.38
C ARG A 188 -33.24 27.95 -15.05
N PRO A 189 -34.02 28.70 -15.84
CA PRO A 189 -34.42 30.07 -15.48
C PRO A 189 -34.98 30.09 -14.06
N SER A 190 -34.49 31.02 -13.24
CA SER A 190 -34.93 31.14 -11.86
C SER A 190 -36.38 31.62 -11.81
N HIS A 191 -37.01 31.48 -10.65
CA HIS A 191 -38.34 32.06 -10.45
C HIS A 191 -38.31 33.61 -10.56
N LEU A 192 -37.15 34.24 -10.37
CA LEU A 192 -36.98 35.68 -10.60
C LEU A 192 -36.99 36.01 -12.09
N ASP A 193 -36.28 35.24 -12.92
CA ASP A 193 -36.24 35.44 -14.38
C ASP A 193 -37.62 35.24 -15.00
N LEU A 194 -38.34 34.20 -14.57
CA LEU A 194 -39.74 33.97 -14.95
C LEU A 194 -40.67 35.11 -14.51
N LEU A 195 -40.46 35.71 -13.34
CA LEU A 195 -41.23 36.87 -12.90
C LEU A 195 -40.94 38.12 -13.75
N MET A 196 -39.67 38.38 -14.11
CA MET A 196 -39.30 39.47 -15.01
C MET A 196 -39.89 39.27 -16.42
N ASP A 197 -39.91 38.03 -16.94
CA ASP A 197 -40.60 37.70 -18.19
C ASP A 197 -42.12 37.89 -18.08
N PHE A 198 -42.75 37.55 -16.94
CA PHE A 198 -44.17 37.81 -16.71
C PHE A 198 -44.48 39.31 -16.68
N GLU A 199 -43.71 40.11 -15.92
CA GLU A 199 -43.84 41.56 -15.83
C GLU A 199 -43.66 42.21 -17.20
N SER A 200 -42.58 41.87 -17.91
CA SER A 200 -42.30 42.34 -19.27
C SER A 200 -43.41 42.01 -20.28
N ASN A 201 -44.13 40.90 -20.11
CA ASN A 201 -45.25 40.55 -20.99
C ASN A 201 -46.60 41.13 -20.53
N PHE A 202 -46.76 41.37 -19.23
CA PHE A 202 -47.94 42.03 -18.66
C PHE A 202 -48.00 43.51 -19.05
N ASP A 203 -46.88 44.24 -18.99
CA ASP A 203 -46.78 45.62 -19.46
C ASP A 203 -47.13 45.75 -20.95
N LYS A 204 -46.62 44.84 -21.80
CA LYS A 204 -46.97 44.78 -23.23
C LYS A 204 -48.46 44.54 -23.44
N ALA A 205 -49.10 43.71 -22.59
CA ALA A 205 -50.53 43.46 -22.68
C ALA A 205 -51.36 44.70 -22.27
N ILE A 206 -50.99 45.39 -21.18
CA ILE A 206 -51.65 46.63 -20.75
C ILE A 206 -51.54 47.73 -21.81
N LEU A 207 -50.35 47.92 -22.40
CA LEU A 207 -50.13 48.89 -23.48
C LEU A 207 -50.95 48.58 -24.75
N SER A 208 -51.31 47.32 -24.97
CA SER A 208 -52.13 46.87 -26.12
C SER A 208 -53.63 47.12 -25.92
N VAL A 209 -54.14 47.01 -24.69
CA VAL A 209 -55.58 47.10 -24.39
C VAL A 209 -56.10 48.55 -24.39
N GLY A 210 -55.24 49.55 -24.20
CA GLY A 210 -55.63 50.96 -24.02
C GLY A 210 -56.14 51.74 -25.24
N GLN A 211 -56.44 51.10 -26.38
CA GLN A 211 -56.69 51.80 -27.67
C GLN A 211 -58.10 51.63 -28.30
N SER A 212 -59.07 51.03 -27.61
CA SER A 212 -60.49 51.05 -28.03
C SER A 212 -61.43 51.17 -26.82
N GLY A 213 -62.54 51.91 -26.85
CA GLY A 213 -63.18 52.67 -27.93
C GLY A 213 -64.69 52.42 -27.89
N GLY A 214 -65.54 53.45 -27.70
CA GLY A 214 -66.97 53.25 -27.42
C GLY A 214 -67.90 54.37 -27.91
N GLU A 215 -69.19 54.07 -28.02
CA GLU A 215 -70.26 54.91 -28.58
C GLU A 215 -71.56 54.88 -27.74
N GLN A 216 -72.56 55.74 -28.03
CA GLN A 216 -73.81 55.93 -27.25
C GLN A 216 -75.07 56.14 -28.11
N THR A 217 -76.24 55.72 -27.61
CA THR A 217 -77.64 56.07 -28.02
C THR A 217 -78.58 55.99 -26.80
N SER A 218 -79.69 56.71 -26.57
CA SER A 218 -80.56 57.71 -27.27
C SER A 218 -81.64 57.20 -28.25
N ALA A 219 -82.89 57.71 -28.29
CA ALA A 219 -83.67 58.59 -27.37
C ALA A 219 -85.17 58.71 -27.81
N SER A 220 -85.99 59.44 -27.01
CA SER A 220 -87.19 60.25 -27.41
C SER A 220 -88.64 59.65 -27.46
N ALA A 221 -89.61 60.56 -27.67
CA ALA A 221 -91.10 60.50 -27.71
C ALA A 221 -91.61 61.88 -28.27
N PRO A 222 -92.84 62.44 -28.08
CA PRO A 222 -94.14 62.00 -27.51
C PRO A 222 -95.43 62.54 -28.24
N LEU A 223 -96.60 62.54 -27.54
CA LEU A 223 -97.77 63.49 -27.61
C LEU A 223 -98.95 63.31 -28.63
N ALA A 224 -100.03 64.09 -28.39
CA ALA A 224 -101.41 64.08 -28.94
C ALA A 224 -101.85 65.54 -29.31
N PRO A 225 -103.11 66.07 -29.17
CA PRO A 225 -104.52 65.59 -29.20
C PRO A 225 -105.28 66.26 -30.40
N PRO A 226 -106.47 66.95 -30.38
CA PRO A 226 -107.74 66.94 -29.60
C PRO A 226 -108.99 66.69 -30.56
N ASP A 227 -110.20 67.30 -30.61
CA ASP A 227 -110.97 68.38 -29.90
C ASP A 227 -112.52 68.36 -30.27
N GLU A 228 -113.28 69.41 -29.88
CA GLU A 228 -114.65 69.87 -30.27
C GLU A 228 -115.93 69.27 -29.62
N GLN A 229 -117.02 70.08 -29.61
CA GLN A 229 -118.24 70.00 -28.78
C GLN A 229 -119.46 70.58 -29.57
N GLU A 230 -120.74 70.64 -29.14
CA GLU A 230 -121.46 70.49 -27.85
C GLU A 230 -122.83 69.77 -28.04
N SER A 231 -123.49 69.35 -26.93
CA SER A 231 -124.93 68.97 -26.88
C SER A 231 -125.51 69.05 -25.44
N ALA A 232 -125.19 70.14 -24.74
CA ALA A 232 -124.83 70.23 -23.31
C ALA A 232 -125.89 69.95 -22.20
N LEU A 233 -127.01 69.26 -22.43
CA LEU A 233 -127.95 68.93 -21.33
C LEU A 233 -128.47 67.49 -21.36
N ASP A 234 -128.88 66.97 -22.52
CA ASP A 234 -128.99 65.51 -22.67
C ASP A 234 -127.58 64.88 -22.70
N SER A 235 -126.58 65.60 -23.24
CA SER A 235 -125.17 65.31 -22.95
C SER A 235 -124.78 65.56 -21.50
N MET A 236 -125.51 66.32 -20.67
CA MET A 236 -125.13 66.41 -19.25
C MET A 236 -125.50 65.12 -18.52
N LEU A 237 -126.71 64.57 -18.74
CA LEU A 237 -127.10 63.29 -18.17
C LEU A 237 -126.33 62.13 -18.80
N MET A 238 -126.07 62.15 -20.11
CA MET A 238 -125.20 61.19 -20.79
C MET A 238 -123.71 61.41 -20.48
N ASN A 239 -123.28 62.59 -20.00
CA ASN A 239 -121.95 62.80 -19.41
C ASN A 239 -121.91 62.38 -17.95
N GLU A 240 -123.00 62.41 -17.18
CA GLU A 240 -123.00 61.85 -15.81
C GLU A 240 -123.02 60.33 -15.86
N LEU A 241 -123.82 59.73 -16.76
CA LEU A 241 -123.80 58.30 -17.03
C LEU A 241 -122.50 57.89 -17.76
N GLY A 242 -121.99 58.74 -18.64
CA GLY A 242 -120.70 58.60 -19.30
C GLY A 242 -119.52 58.77 -18.35
N GLU A 243 -119.57 59.65 -17.36
CA GLU A 243 -118.54 59.83 -16.34
C GLU A 243 -118.64 58.72 -15.29
N ALA A 244 -119.86 58.28 -14.91
CA ALA A 244 -120.04 57.08 -14.11
C ALA A 244 -119.47 55.85 -14.82
N LYS A 245 -119.72 55.71 -16.13
CA LYS A 245 -119.07 54.68 -16.97
C LYS A 245 -117.55 54.86 -16.98
N ASN A 246 -117.03 56.06 -17.26
CA ASN A 246 -115.59 56.34 -17.27
C ASN A 246 -114.94 56.14 -15.89
N ARG A 247 -115.68 56.30 -14.79
CA ARG A 247 -115.24 56.01 -13.41
C ARG A 247 -115.24 54.50 -13.15
N ILE A 248 -116.24 53.75 -13.63
CA ILE A 248 -116.25 52.28 -13.60
C ILE A 248 -115.11 51.72 -14.45
N GLU A 249 -114.94 52.21 -15.68
CA GLU A 249 -113.88 51.85 -16.62
C GLU A 249 -112.49 52.15 -16.01
N LYS A 250 -112.30 53.32 -15.38
CA LYS A 250 -111.09 53.62 -14.59
C LYS A 250 -110.91 52.75 -13.35
N LEU A 251 -111.98 52.29 -12.71
CA LEU A 251 -111.90 51.35 -11.58
C LEU A 251 -111.59 49.92 -12.06
N GLU A 252 -112.07 49.53 -13.23
CA GLU A 252 -111.75 48.27 -13.90
C GLU A 252 -110.30 48.29 -14.40
N GLU A 253 -109.84 49.38 -15.03
CA GLU A 253 -108.42 49.63 -15.34
C GLU A 253 -107.55 49.57 -14.08
N LEU A 254 -107.93 50.29 -13.00
CA LEU A 254 -107.17 50.31 -11.75
C LEU A 254 -107.14 48.93 -11.06
N ASN A 255 -108.24 48.19 -11.12
CA ASN A 255 -108.31 46.82 -10.59
C ASN A 255 -107.48 45.85 -11.44
N SER A 256 -107.57 45.92 -12.76
CA SER A 256 -106.72 45.17 -13.69
C SER A 256 -105.23 45.50 -13.50
N ALA A 257 -104.88 46.77 -13.28
CA ALA A 257 -103.53 47.22 -12.98
C ALA A 257 -103.05 46.74 -11.60
N MET A 258 -103.92 46.74 -10.58
CA MET A 258 -103.59 46.16 -9.26
C MET A 258 -103.42 44.65 -9.32
N MET A 259 -104.28 43.92 -10.04
CA MET A 259 -104.17 42.48 -10.24
C MET A 259 -102.91 42.11 -11.05
N SER A 260 -102.61 42.85 -12.12
CA SER A 260 -101.38 42.71 -12.91
C SER A 260 -100.13 43.02 -12.08
N ARG A 261 -100.17 44.08 -11.25
CA ARG A 261 -99.08 44.39 -10.31
C ARG A 261 -98.95 43.33 -9.22
N SER A 262 -100.06 42.73 -8.77
CA SER A 262 -100.04 41.64 -7.77
C SER A 262 -99.40 40.38 -8.34
N THR A 263 -99.75 39.96 -9.56
CA THR A 263 -99.11 38.80 -10.21
C THR A 263 -97.66 39.08 -10.63
N GLN A 264 -97.32 40.32 -10.96
CA GLN A 264 -95.92 40.75 -11.15
C GLN A 264 -95.11 40.71 -9.85
N LEU A 265 -95.68 41.15 -8.72
CA LEU A 265 -95.03 41.07 -7.41
C LEU A 265 -94.93 39.62 -6.91
N GLU A 266 -95.93 38.79 -7.16
CA GLU A 266 -95.92 37.37 -6.81
C GLU A 266 -94.86 36.61 -7.62
N SER A 267 -94.83 36.77 -8.95
CA SER A 267 -93.79 36.17 -9.79
C SER A 267 -92.39 36.70 -9.44
N SER A 268 -92.23 37.99 -9.15
CA SER A 268 -90.97 38.56 -8.65
C SER A 268 -90.57 38.01 -7.28
N SER A 269 -91.53 37.65 -6.41
CA SER A 269 -91.25 37.01 -5.12
C SER A 269 -90.86 35.54 -5.31
N GLN A 270 -91.49 34.84 -6.25
CA GLN A 270 -91.16 33.45 -6.59
C GLN A 270 -89.76 33.35 -7.23
N THR A 271 -89.36 34.29 -8.10
CA THR A 271 -88.00 34.32 -8.65
C THR A 271 -86.94 34.61 -7.58
N LEU A 272 -87.18 35.61 -6.70
CA LEU A 272 -86.26 35.90 -5.59
C LEU A 272 -86.14 34.73 -4.59
N GLN A 273 -87.21 33.97 -4.38
CA GLN A 273 -87.16 32.74 -3.59
C GLN A 273 -86.32 31.65 -4.29
N ALA A 274 -86.54 31.42 -5.58
CA ALA A 274 -85.75 30.46 -6.34
C ALA A 274 -84.25 30.82 -6.41
N GLU A 275 -83.92 32.10 -6.58
CA GLU A 275 -82.54 32.61 -6.53
C GLU A 275 -81.90 32.40 -5.14
N ARG A 276 -82.65 32.65 -4.06
CA ARG A 276 -82.20 32.36 -2.69
C ARG A 276 -81.91 30.87 -2.50
N ASP A 277 -82.80 29.99 -2.95
CA ASP A 277 -82.63 28.55 -2.77
C ASP A 277 -81.47 28.00 -3.61
N VAL A 278 -81.26 28.51 -4.82
CA VAL A 278 -80.06 28.24 -5.65
C VAL A 278 -78.78 28.77 -4.99
N ALA A 279 -78.82 29.94 -4.36
CA ALA A 279 -77.67 30.49 -3.64
C ALA A 279 -77.31 29.64 -2.41
N LEU A 280 -78.30 29.14 -1.66
CA LEU A 280 -78.09 28.22 -0.53
C LEU A 280 -77.48 26.90 -1.00
N GLN A 281 -78.03 26.26 -2.05
CA GLN A 281 -77.46 25.03 -2.63
C GLN A 281 -76.01 25.24 -3.11
N LYS A 282 -75.69 26.41 -3.67
CA LYS A 282 -74.32 26.77 -4.06
C LYS A 282 -73.39 26.93 -2.85
N VAL A 283 -73.86 27.51 -1.74
CA VAL A 283 -73.10 27.60 -0.48
C VAL A 283 -72.84 26.21 0.10
N ASP A 284 -73.84 25.34 0.17
CA ASP A 284 -73.67 23.98 0.70
C ASP A 284 -72.69 23.15 -0.14
N ARG A 285 -72.78 23.26 -1.48
CA ARG A 285 -71.81 22.66 -2.40
C ARG A 285 -70.38 23.16 -2.13
N LEU A 286 -70.18 24.48 -2.05
CA LEU A 286 -68.86 25.07 -1.78
C LEU A 286 -68.32 24.68 -0.40
N GLN A 287 -69.17 24.50 0.60
CA GLN A 287 -68.77 23.97 1.91
C GLN A 287 -68.32 22.50 1.84
N MET A 288 -68.94 21.67 0.99
CA MET A 288 -68.50 20.29 0.77
C MET A 288 -67.18 20.24 -0.01
N GLU A 289 -67.04 21.04 -1.07
CA GLU A 289 -65.79 21.17 -1.85
C GLU A 289 -64.63 21.64 -0.95
N LEU A 290 -64.86 22.63 -0.07
CA LEU A 290 -63.88 23.08 0.93
C LEU A 290 -63.52 21.99 1.96
N LYS A 291 -64.47 21.15 2.38
CA LYS A 291 -64.21 20.02 3.29
C LYS A 291 -63.37 18.94 2.63
N MET A 292 -63.65 18.60 1.37
CA MET A 292 -62.86 17.64 0.60
C MET A 292 -61.43 18.15 0.38
N ALA A 293 -61.27 19.39 -0.10
CA ALA A 293 -59.95 19.99 -0.30
C ALA A 293 -59.10 20.06 0.99
N LYS A 294 -59.73 20.28 2.16
CA LYS A 294 -59.05 20.21 3.46
C LYS A 294 -58.58 18.78 3.80
N MET A 295 -59.43 17.77 3.62
CA MET A 295 -59.04 16.37 3.85
C MET A 295 -57.94 15.91 2.90
N GLU A 296 -57.97 16.34 1.63
CA GLU A 296 -56.91 16.06 0.64
C GLU A 296 -55.59 16.73 1.04
N ALA A 297 -55.62 17.99 1.49
CA ALA A 297 -54.44 18.69 1.99
C ALA A 297 -53.87 18.06 3.27
N GLU A 298 -54.71 17.64 4.22
CA GLU A 298 -54.29 16.89 5.41
C GLU A 298 -53.66 15.53 5.03
N HIS A 299 -54.27 14.80 4.09
CA HIS A 299 -53.75 13.53 3.60
C HIS A 299 -52.39 13.69 2.90
N ALA A 300 -52.24 14.72 2.07
CA ALA A 300 -50.97 15.08 1.45
C ALA A 300 -49.91 15.45 2.51
N SER A 301 -50.28 16.21 3.55
CA SER A 301 -49.39 16.58 4.65
C SER A 301 -48.91 15.36 5.44
N ARG A 302 -49.81 14.43 5.80
CA ARG A 302 -49.45 13.16 6.47
C ARG A 302 -48.50 12.34 5.59
N ALA A 303 -48.85 12.14 4.31
CA ALA A 303 -48.01 11.41 3.36
C ALA A 303 -46.65 12.09 3.03
N MET A 304 -46.46 13.37 3.39
CA MET A 304 -45.16 14.03 3.39
C MET A 304 -44.39 13.82 4.70
N GLN A 305 -45.08 13.83 5.85
CA GLN A 305 -44.50 13.53 7.17
C GLN A 305 -44.01 12.08 7.24
N ASP A 306 -44.80 11.11 6.77
CA ASP A 306 -44.42 9.69 6.70
C ASP A 306 -43.15 9.48 5.85
N LYS A 307 -43.03 10.22 4.74
CA LYS A 307 -41.83 10.21 3.88
C LYS A 307 -40.62 10.87 4.53
N ALA A 308 -40.82 11.94 5.31
CA ALA A 308 -39.74 12.58 6.05
C ALA A 308 -39.18 11.63 7.12
N ALA A 309 -40.05 10.98 7.90
CA ALA A 309 -39.66 9.98 8.88
C ALA A 309 -38.93 8.78 8.24
N SER A 310 -39.41 8.28 7.09
CA SER A 310 -38.73 7.21 6.35
C SER A 310 -37.36 7.64 5.78
N LEU A 311 -37.19 8.90 5.40
CA LEU A 311 -35.88 9.45 5.00
C LEU A 311 -34.91 9.57 6.19
N GLU A 312 -35.41 9.94 7.36
CA GLU A 312 -34.63 9.99 8.61
C GLU A 312 -34.19 8.58 9.06
N GLU A 313 -35.08 7.58 8.97
CA GLU A 313 -34.76 6.17 9.22
C GLU A 313 -33.67 5.66 8.29
N MET A 314 -33.79 5.89 6.97
CA MET A 314 -32.75 5.51 6.00
C MET A 314 -31.43 6.24 6.23
N GLN A 315 -31.45 7.50 6.70
CA GLN A 315 -30.22 8.22 7.05
C GLN A 315 -29.54 7.59 8.27
N MET A 316 -30.30 7.21 9.31
CA MET A 316 -29.76 6.48 10.46
C MET A 316 -29.18 5.11 10.08
N GLU A 317 -29.80 4.37 9.14
CA GLU A 317 -29.21 3.14 8.59
C GLU A 317 -27.88 3.40 7.86
N ILE A 318 -27.82 4.44 7.02
CA ILE A 318 -26.61 4.84 6.30
C ILE A 318 -25.49 5.17 7.29
N ASP A 319 -25.75 5.98 8.31
CA ASP A 319 -24.75 6.38 9.30
C ASP A 319 -24.28 5.19 10.16
N LEU A 320 -25.18 4.25 10.49
CA LEU A 320 -24.83 3.01 11.18
C LEU A 320 -23.93 2.11 10.31
N VAL A 321 -24.24 1.97 9.01
CA VAL A 321 -23.42 1.22 8.04
C VAL A 321 -22.06 1.89 7.82
N LEU A 322 -22.00 3.22 7.70
CA LEU A 322 -20.74 3.98 7.59
C LEU A 322 -19.88 3.80 8.85
N LYS A 323 -20.47 3.89 10.05
CA LYS A 323 -19.80 3.68 11.33
C LYS A 323 -19.29 2.24 11.50
N ALA A 324 -20.06 1.25 11.04
CA ALA A 324 -19.64 -0.15 11.00
C ALA A 324 -18.48 -0.38 10.02
N ASN A 325 -18.54 0.22 8.82
CA ASN A 325 -17.49 0.15 7.80
C ASN A 325 -16.18 0.82 8.28
N ALA A 326 -16.25 2.01 8.88
CA ALA A 326 -15.10 2.67 9.49
C ALA A 326 -14.44 1.80 10.58
N LYS A 327 -15.24 1.16 11.43
CA LYS A 327 -14.77 0.22 12.47
C LYS A 327 -14.18 -1.07 11.88
N ALA A 328 -14.68 -1.53 10.73
CA ALA A 328 -14.10 -2.67 10.01
C ALA A 328 -12.73 -2.31 9.39
N ASN A 329 -12.63 -1.15 8.74
CA ASN A 329 -11.38 -0.67 8.14
C ASN A 329 -10.29 -0.39 9.20
N SER A 330 -10.65 0.22 10.34
CA SER A 330 -9.74 0.40 11.48
C SER A 330 -9.21 -0.94 12.02
N ARG A 331 -10.07 -1.97 12.13
CA ARG A 331 -9.66 -3.33 12.50
C ARG A 331 -8.78 -4.01 11.45
N ALA A 332 -9.02 -3.76 10.16
CA ALA A 332 -8.20 -4.29 9.08
C ALA A 332 -6.79 -3.68 9.11
N ALA A 333 -6.67 -2.36 9.27
CA ALA A 333 -5.39 -1.66 9.40
C ALA A 333 -4.57 -2.16 10.60
N ALA A 334 -5.18 -2.24 11.79
CA ALA A 334 -4.52 -2.79 12.99
C ALA A 334 -4.10 -4.26 12.81
N GLY A 335 -4.85 -5.05 12.03
CA GLY A 335 -4.48 -6.42 11.66
C GLY A 335 -3.29 -6.49 10.70
N GLU A 336 -3.17 -5.54 9.77
CA GLU A 336 -2.04 -5.42 8.85
C GLU A 336 -0.76 -4.95 9.57
N GLU A 337 -0.88 -3.97 10.49
CA GLU A 337 0.21 -3.53 11.37
C GLU A 337 0.75 -4.69 12.22
N ALA A 338 -0.14 -5.44 12.88
CA ALA A 338 0.24 -6.61 13.67
C ALA A 338 0.89 -7.72 12.82
N PHE A 339 0.40 -7.96 11.60
CA PHE A 339 1.01 -8.89 10.66
C PHE A 339 2.41 -8.44 10.21
N ASN A 340 2.59 -7.14 9.95
CA ASN A 340 3.89 -6.56 9.58
C ASN A 340 4.89 -6.61 10.75
N SER A 341 4.47 -6.34 11.99
CA SER A 341 5.33 -6.53 13.18
C SER A 341 5.77 -7.98 13.30
N HIS A 342 4.83 -8.94 13.26
CA HIS A 342 5.15 -10.36 13.34
C HIS A 342 6.07 -10.84 12.19
N LYS A 343 5.98 -10.22 11.00
CA LYS A 343 6.89 -10.46 9.87
C LYS A 343 8.31 -9.93 10.16
N THR A 344 8.46 -8.73 10.71
CA THR A 344 9.77 -8.19 11.11
C THR A 344 10.38 -8.94 12.29
N ASP A 345 9.58 -9.32 13.28
CA ASP A 345 10.02 -10.12 14.42
C ASP A 345 10.50 -11.50 13.97
N LYS A 346 9.79 -12.15 13.05
CA LYS A 346 10.23 -13.41 12.45
C LYS A 346 11.56 -13.26 11.68
N GLN A 347 11.76 -12.16 10.94
CA GLN A 347 13.04 -11.90 10.27
C GLN A 347 14.17 -11.68 11.28
N LYS A 348 13.91 -10.95 12.38
CA LYS A 348 14.86 -10.72 13.48
C LYS A 348 15.22 -12.02 14.20
N VAL A 349 14.25 -12.90 14.46
CA VAL A 349 14.50 -14.25 15.01
C VAL A 349 15.39 -15.05 14.06
N GLN A 350 15.09 -15.09 12.76
CA GLN A 350 15.92 -15.80 11.78
C GLN A 350 17.36 -15.25 11.67
N GLN A 351 17.56 -13.94 11.83
CA GLN A 351 18.89 -13.35 11.91
C GLN A 351 19.64 -13.77 13.19
N LEU A 352 18.95 -13.80 14.34
CA LEU A 352 19.53 -14.26 15.61
C LEU A 352 19.85 -15.76 15.59
N GLU A 353 18.98 -16.60 15.02
CA GLU A 353 19.23 -18.02 14.78
C GLU A 353 20.49 -18.23 13.93
N GLY A 354 20.65 -17.46 12.84
CA GLY A 354 21.85 -17.48 12.01
C GLY A 354 23.11 -17.02 12.73
N GLN A 355 23.03 -16.00 13.59
CA GLN A 355 24.16 -15.55 14.42
C GLN A 355 24.56 -16.60 15.46
N VAL A 356 23.58 -17.26 16.10
CA VAL A 356 23.84 -18.36 17.05
C VAL A 356 24.49 -19.56 16.34
N GLN A 357 24.02 -19.93 15.14
CA GLN A 357 24.66 -20.97 14.34
C GLN A 357 26.11 -20.60 13.98
N ALA A 358 26.36 -19.37 13.50
CA ALA A 358 27.71 -18.92 13.16
C ALA A 358 28.66 -18.90 14.37
N LEU A 359 28.16 -18.53 15.56
CA LEU A 359 28.92 -18.61 16.82
C LEU A 359 29.20 -20.07 17.23
N GLN A 360 28.26 -20.99 17.01
CA GLN A 360 28.45 -22.42 17.28
C GLN A 360 29.49 -23.03 16.33
N GLU A 361 29.43 -22.71 15.03
CA GLU A 361 30.43 -23.14 14.04
C GLU A 361 31.82 -22.57 14.35
N TRP A 362 31.91 -21.29 14.73
CA TRP A 362 33.16 -20.67 15.18
C TRP A 362 33.72 -21.31 16.45
N ALA A 363 32.87 -21.66 17.42
CA ALA A 363 33.29 -22.35 18.64
C ALA A 363 33.83 -23.76 18.35
N LEU A 364 33.21 -24.51 17.42
CA LEU A 364 33.69 -25.81 16.96
C LEU A 364 35.03 -25.69 16.23
N ALA A 365 35.17 -24.75 15.29
CA ALA A 365 36.42 -24.48 14.58
C ALA A 365 37.54 -24.03 15.54
N SER A 366 37.22 -23.23 16.57
CA SER A 366 38.16 -22.83 17.63
C SER A 366 38.62 -24.03 18.48
N ALA A 367 37.72 -24.96 18.79
CA ALA A 367 38.06 -26.19 19.51
C ALA A 367 38.95 -27.12 18.66
N GLU A 368 38.66 -27.30 17.37
CA GLU A 368 39.50 -28.08 16.47
C GLU A 368 40.87 -27.41 16.24
N SER A 369 40.93 -26.09 16.08
CA SER A 369 42.20 -25.36 15.96
C SER A 369 43.07 -25.54 17.21
N LYS A 370 42.48 -25.54 18.42
CA LYS A 370 43.21 -25.84 19.67
C LYS A 370 43.71 -27.29 19.70
N ARG A 371 42.90 -28.25 19.23
CA ARG A 371 43.26 -29.66 19.08
C ARG A 371 44.50 -29.84 18.20
N LEU A 372 44.49 -29.22 17.02
CA LEU A 372 45.60 -29.25 16.04
C LEU A 372 46.87 -28.55 16.56
N VAL A 373 46.74 -27.45 17.31
CA VAL A 373 47.88 -26.81 17.97
C VAL A 373 48.50 -27.72 19.03
N ASN A 374 47.69 -28.37 19.86
CA ASN A 374 48.19 -29.31 20.88
C ASN A 374 48.87 -30.53 20.25
N GLU A 375 48.33 -31.09 19.16
CA GLU A 375 49.00 -32.14 18.37
C GLU A 375 50.35 -31.67 17.82
N ARG A 376 50.42 -30.44 17.28
CA ARG A 376 51.68 -29.85 16.80
C ARG A 376 52.69 -29.63 17.92
N CYS A 377 52.26 -29.21 19.11
CA CYS A 377 53.11 -29.10 20.29
C CYS A 377 53.69 -30.46 20.69
N GLN A 378 52.87 -31.50 20.82
CA GLN A 378 53.36 -32.86 21.11
C GLN A 378 54.35 -33.38 20.04
N ILE A 379 54.12 -33.09 18.76
CA ILE A 379 55.06 -33.47 17.68
C ILE A 379 56.39 -32.72 17.83
N LEU A 380 56.37 -31.44 18.21
CA LEU A 380 57.57 -30.64 18.44
C LEU A 380 58.32 -31.06 19.71
N GLU A 381 57.61 -31.36 20.80
CA GLU A 381 58.18 -31.92 22.04
C GLU A 381 58.86 -33.27 21.77
N ASN A 382 58.20 -34.18 21.05
CA ASN A 382 58.79 -35.46 20.67
C ASN A 382 60.03 -35.31 19.79
N LYS A 383 60.03 -34.36 18.85
CA LYS A 383 61.23 -34.02 18.05
C LYS A 383 62.34 -33.42 18.91
N LEU A 384 62.03 -32.47 19.78
CA LEU A 384 63.00 -31.87 20.70
C LEU A 384 63.67 -32.95 21.57
N ARG A 385 62.87 -33.91 22.06
CA ARG A 385 63.36 -35.05 22.87
C ARG A 385 64.26 -36.01 22.08
N GLN A 386 64.06 -36.14 20.75
CA GLN A 386 64.96 -36.87 19.86
C GLN A 386 66.27 -36.11 19.59
N PHE A 387 66.21 -34.78 19.47
CA PHE A 387 67.40 -33.93 19.28
C PHE A 387 68.22 -33.77 20.56
N GLN A 388 67.60 -33.70 21.74
CA GLN A 388 68.28 -33.74 23.05
C GLN A 388 68.93 -35.11 23.34
N GLY A 389 68.58 -36.15 22.58
CA GLY A 389 69.31 -37.42 22.53
C GLY A 389 70.49 -37.42 21.54
N ARG A 390 70.76 -36.29 20.90
CA ARG A 390 71.79 -36.06 19.86
C ARG A 390 72.41 -34.67 20.01
N ASP A 391 72.97 -34.38 21.19
CA ASP A 391 73.89 -33.26 21.37
C ASP A 391 75.20 -33.52 20.59
N SER A 392 75.13 -33.24 19.29
CA SER A 392 76.25 -33.09 18.39
C SER A 392 76.17 -31.67 17.84
N ALA A 393 77.18 -30.84 18.14
CA ALA A 393 77.21 -29.48 17.61
C ALA A 393 77.11 -29.52 16.08
N VAL A 394 76.20 -28.73 15.51
CA VAL A 394 76.08 -28.61 14.06
C VAL A 394 77.29 -27.80 13.58
N ASP A 395 78.26 -28.50 12.99
CA ASP A 395 79.46 -27.91 12.40
C ASP A 395 79.09 -27.03 11.17
N GLU A 396 78.58 -25.82 11.41
CA GLU A 396 78.44 -24.78 10.38
C GLU A 396 79.81 -24.48 9.76
N ASN A 397 80.02 -24.96 8.53
CA ASN A 397 81.25 -24.68 7.79
C ASN A 397 81.06 -23.43 6.94
N LEU A 398 81.54 -22.28 7.45
CA LEU A 398 81.54 -21.01 6.73
C LEU A 398 82.43 -21.11 5.48
N LEU A 399 81.82 -21.25 4.31
CA LEU A 399 82.53 -21.38 3.04
C LEU A 399 83.12 -20.04 2.59
N PHE A 400 82.37 -18.96 2.77
CA PHE A 400 82.75 -17.64 2.26
C PHE A 400 82.01 -16.51 3.00
N LYS A 401 82.64 -15.34 3.09
CA LYS A 401 82.05 -14.10 3.60
C LYS A 401 82.49 -12.91 2.74
N LYS A 402 81.52 -12.12 2.27
CA LYS A 402 81.76 -10.91 1.48
C LYS A 402 80.97 -9.74 2.04
N ASN A 403 81.70 -8.71 2.44
CA ASN A 403 81.17 -7.41 2.85
C ASN A 403 81.34 -6.43 1.68
N GLY A 404 80.46 -5.44 1.57
CA GLY A 404 80.56 -4.41 0.53
C GLY A 404 79.65 -3.21 0.81
N SER A 405 79.81 -2.18 -0.01
CA SER A 405 78.85 -1.08 -0.07
C SER A 405 78.65 -0.62 -1.51
N MET A 406 77.42 -0.25 -1.85
CA MET A 406 76.98 0.14 -3.17
C MET A 406 76.06 1.35 -3.07
N VAL A 407 76.28 2.35 -3.91
CA VAL A 407 75.37 3.48 -4.09
C VAL A 407 74.46 3.16 -5.27
N ILE A 408 73.15 3.31 -5.09
CA ILE A 408 72.11 3.00 -6.08
C ILE A 408 71.38 4.31 -6.37
N GLY A 409 71.37 4.76 -7.63
CA GLY A 409 70.76 6.00 -8.07
C GLY A 409 69.24 6.03 -7.91
N ALA A 410 68.66 7.22 -8.03
CA ALA A 410 67.22 7.39 -8.14
C ALA A 410 66.75 6.80 -9.48
N GLY A 411 65.77 5.89 -9.47
CA GLY A 411 65.32 5.18 -10.66
C GLY A 411 66.13 3.92 -11.03
N GLU A 412 67.17 3.56 -10.27
CA GLU A 412 68.09 2.47 -10.61
C GLU A 412 67.85 1.17 -9.82
N ILE A 413 68.47 0.08 -10.30
CA ILE A 413 68.60 -1.20 -9.60
C ILE A 413 70.10 -1.45 -9.38
N GLY A 414 70.50 -1.75 -8.15
CA GLY A 414 71.81 -2.30 -7.84
C GLY A 414 71.71 -3.81 -7.58
N ASN A 415 72.49 -4.62 -8.28
CA ASN A 415 72.56 -6.06 -8.08
C ASN A 415 73.95 -6.50 -7.59
N PHE A 416 74.00 -7.66 -6.96
CA PHE A 416 75.23 -8.31 -6.54
C PHE A 416 75.09 -9.83 -6.74
N VAL A 417 75.86 -10.36 -7.70
CA VAL A 417 75.94 -11.80 -7.99
C VAL A 417 76.93 -12.45 -7.01
N ILE A 418 76.49 -13.55 -6.40
CA ILE A 418 77.24 -14.40 -5.49
C ILE A 418 77.39 -15.77 -6.16
N GLU A 419 78.62 -16.27 -6.27
CA GLU A 419 78.94 -17.57 -6.86
C GLU A 419 79.67 -18.45 -5.86
N LEU A 420 79.41 -19.75 -5.88
CA LEU A 420 80.14 -20.71 -5.03
C LEU A 420 81.58 -20.97 -5.51
N GLY A 421 81.89 -20.68 -6.78
CA GLY A 421 83.23 -20.90 -7.35
C GLY A 421 83.74 -22.32 -7.11
N GLU A 422 84.98 -22.46 -6.62
CA GLU A 422 85.57 -23.76 -6.28
C GLU A 422 84.81 -24.56 -5.21
N HIS A 423 83.97 -23.92 -4.39
CA HIS A 423 83.19 -24.61 -3.36
C HIS A 423 82.01 -25.39 -3.98
N ALA A 424 81.58 -25.05 -5.20
CA ALA A 424 80.52 -25.78 -5.92
C ALA A 424 80.87 -27.25 -6.19
N MET A 425 82.16 -27.59 -6.29
CA MET A 425 82.62 -28.97 -6.44
C MET A 425 82.79 -29.72 -5.11
N LYS A 426 82.72 -29.03 -3.98
CA LYS A 426 83.03 -29.54 -2.64
C LYS A 426 81.78 -29.69 -1.76
N VAL A 427 80.68 -29.01 -2.10
CA VAL A 427 79.44 -28.95 -1.31
C VAL A 427 78.21 -29.05 -2.22
N ASP A 428 77.26 -29.90 -1.86
CA ASP A 428 75.95 -29.96 -2.53
C ASP A 428 75.15 -28.69 -2.22
N ALA A 429 74.80 -27.95 -3.29
CA ALA A 429 74.11 -26.66 -3.23
C ALA A 429 72.73 -26.68 -2.51
N ARG A 430 72.18 -27.86 -2.19
CA ARG A 430 70.98 -28.02 -1.36
C ARG A 430 71.22 -27.77 0.13
N PHE A 431 72.44 -28.00 0.62
CA PHE A 431 72.83 -27.82 2.03
C PHE A 431 73.54 -26.48 2.28
N VAL A 432 73.54 -25.59 1.29
CA VAL A 432 74.14 -24.26 1.36
C VAL A 432 73.09 -23.22 1.72
N VAL A 433 73.34 -22.49 2.81
CA VAL A 433 72.52 -21.38 3.30
C VAL A 433 73.21 -20.07 2.97
N LEU A 434 72.46 -19.14 2.35
CA LEU A 434 72.87 -17.74 2.21
C LEU A 434 72.38 -16.97 3.44
N ARG A 435 73.28 -16.64 4.36
CA ARG A 435 73.03 -15.73 5.49
C ARG A 435 73.39 -14.31 5.06
N TRP A 436 72.40 -13.44 4.95
CA TRP A 436 72.56 -12.07 4.44
C TRP A 436 72.14 -11.04 5.47
N LYS A 437 72.85 -9.90 5.47
CA LYS A 437 72.46 -8.67 6.18
C LYS A 437 72.77 -7.47 5.30
N PHE A 438 71.92 -6.46 5.29
CA PHE A 438 72.27 -5.14 4.79
C PHE A 438 71.63 -4.03 5.63
N ASP A 439 72.33 -2.90 5.70
CA ASP A 439 71.86 -1.66 6.31
C ASP A 439 71.85 -0.56 5.22
N CYS A 440 70.86 0.34 5.26
CA CYS A 440 70.57 1.31 4.21
C CYS A 440 70.67 2.74 4.76
N SER A 441 71.44 3.60 4.08
CA SER A 441 71.61 5.00 4.45
C SER A 441 71.03 5.95 3.39
N PRO A 442 70.25 6.97 3.80
CA PRO A 442 69.79 7.26 5.16
C PRO A 442 68.68 6.30 5.62
N SER A 443 68.67 5.96 6.91
CA SER A 443 67.82 4.93 7.54
C SER A 443 66.33 5.01 7.19
N ASP A 444 65.79 6.22 7.09
CA ASP A 444 64.36 6.47 7.09
C ASP A 444 63.69 6.23 5.72
N HIS A 445 64.42 5.58 4.80
CA HIS A 445 63.98 5.35 3.42
C HIS A 445 63.77 3.87 3.12
N ASN A 446 62.69 3.62 2.39
CA ASN A 446 62.34 2.30 1.89
C ASN A 446 63.16 1.93 0.64
N ILE A 447 63.63 0.69 0.57
CA ILE A 447 64.20 0.07 -0.62
C ILE A 447 63.48 -1.25 -0.92
N HIS A 448 63.35 -1.61 -2.20
CA HIS A 448 62.83 -2.92 -2.58
C HIS A 448 63.98 -3.94 -2.63
N PHE A 449 63.81 -5.05 -1.91
CA PHE A 449 64.80 -6.11 -1.79
C PHE A 449 64.28 -7.42 -2.36
N SER A 450 65.11 -8.06 -3.18
CA SER A 450 64.83 -9.35 -3.80
C SER A 450 66.08 -10.25 -3.81
N ILE A 451 65.86 -11.56 -3.78
CA ILE A 451 66.90 -12.59 -3.92
C ILE A 451 66.45 -13.53 -5.03
N ALA A 452 67.21 -13.57 -6.12
CA ALA A 452 66.98 -14.42 -7.29
C ALA A 452 67.98 -15.60 -7.32
N LYS A 453 67.52 -16.75 -7.81
CA LYS A 453 68.36 -17.93 -8.09
C LYS A 453 69.11 -17.74 -9.41
N GLY A 454 70.34 -18.24 -9.48
CA GLY A 454 71.20 -18.13 -10.66
C GLY A 454 71.85 -16.76 -10.81
N LYS A 455 72.55 -16.58 -11.93
CA LYS A 455 73.16 -15.30 -12.32
C LYS A 455 72.12 -14.44 -13.02
N CYS A 456 71.92 -13.22 -12.53
CA CYS A 456 71.12 -12.20 -13.21
C CYS A 456 71.87 -10.87 -13.19
N GLU A 457 72.21 -10.38 -14.36
CA GLU A 457 72.96 -9.14 -14.58
C GLU A 457 72.11 -8.10 -15.31
N THR A 458 71.16 -8.52 -16.15
CA THR A 458 70.29 -7.59 -16.89
C THR A 458 68.88 -7.45 -16.31
N LYS A 459 68.28 -6.27 -16.57
CA LYS A 459 66.87 -5.97 -16.27
C LYS A 459 65.86 -6.86 -17.04
N ALA A 460 66.31 -7.60 -18.05
CA ALA A 460 65.51 -8.63 -18.72
C ALA A 460 65.51 -9.93 -17.93
N GLU A 461 66.67 -10.40 -17.45
CA GLU A 461 66.76 -11.59 -16.59
C GLU A 461 65.95 -11.43 -15.30
N TYR A 462 66.03 -10.27 -14.62
CA TYR A 462 65.26 -10.03 -13.38
C TYR A 462 63.76 -10.29 -13.56
N LYS A 463 63.17 -9.98 -14.72
CA LYS A 463 61.72 -10.20 -14.95
C LYS A 463 61.35 -11.68 -15.02
N ASN A 464 62.28 -12.53 -15.46
CA ASN A 464 62.08 -13.95 -15.71
C ASN A 464 62.71 -14.85 -14.63
N ALA A 465 63.46 -14.29 -13.69
CA ALA A 465 64.19 -15.01 -12.66
C ALA A 465 63.27 -15.71 -11.64
N SER A 466 63.76 -16.84 -11.08
CA SER A 466 63.11 -17.53 -9.97
C SER A 466 63.53 -16.90 -8.65
N TYR A 467 62.57 -16.33 -7.92
CA TYR A 467 62.81 -15.58 -6.69
C TYR A 467 62.60 -16.42 -5.42
N LEU A 468 63.49 -16.25 -4.45
CA LEU A 468 63.36 -16.75 -3.08
C LEU A 468 62.76 -15.69 -2.15
N VAL A 469 63.16 -14.43 -2.36
CA VAL A 469 62.54 -13.23 -1.77
C VAL A 469 62.23 -12.30 -2.93
N LYS A 470 61.01 -11.75 -2.99
CA LYS A 470 60.61 -10.86 -4.08
C LYS A 470 59.97 -9.58 -3.56
N ASP A 471 60.44 -8.45 -4.10
CA ASP A 471 59.91 -7.09 -3.97
C ASP A 471 59.65 -6.62 -2.52
N ARG A 472 60.34 -7.22 -1.53
CA ARG A 472 60.14 -6.94 -0.11
C ARG A 472 60.55 -5.50 0.20
N ILE A 473 59.62 -4.69 0.70
CA ILE A 473 59.91 -3.32 1.13
C ILE A 473 60.64 -3.40 2.49
N ILE A 474 61.79 -2.74 2.58
CA ILE A 474 62.66 -2.74 3.77
C ILE A 474 63.07 -1.29 4.10
N THR A 475 62.91 -0.91 5.36
CA THR A 475 63.29 0.41 5.92
C THR A 475 64.48 0.23 6.84
N GLY A 476 65.49 1.10 6.77
CA GLY A 476 66.68 1.09 7.64
C GLY A 476 67.68 -0.04 7.38
N GLY A 477 67.22 -1.30 7.34
CA GLY A 477 68.06 -2.47 7.14
C GLY A 477 67.31 -3.77 7.41
N ALA A 478 67.92 -4.90 7.05
CA ALA A 478 67.41 -6.23 7.35
C ALA A 478 68.51 -7.28 7.30
N GLY A 479 68.24 -8.42 7.93
CA GLY A 479 68.98 -9.65 7.68
C GLY A 479 68.04 -10.86 7.64
N GLY A 480 68.59 -11.99 7.23
CA GLY A 480 67.90 -13.27 7.17
C GLY A 480 68.80 -14.37 6.65
N GLU A 481 68.26 -15.58 6.68
CA GLU A 481 68.89 -16.76 6.09
C GLU A 481 68.01 -17.27 4.95
N THR A 482 68.62 -17.88 3.94
CA THR A 482 67.91 -18.32 2.73
C THR A 482 68.56 -19.58 2.19
N GLU A 483 67.91 -20.70 2.43
CA GLU A 483 68.24 -22.02 1.88
C GLU A 483 68.01 -22.06 0.36
N LEU A 484 68.62 -23.04 -0.31
CA LEU A 484 68.44 -23.30 -1.74
C LEU A 484 68.78 -22.10 -2.65
N ALA A 485 69.58 -21.14 -2.16
CA ALA A 485 70.01 -19.95 -2.91
C ALA A 485 70.76 -20.31 -4.20
N PHE A 486 71.60 -21.34 -4.14
CA PHE A 486 72.56 -21.72 -5.19
C PHE A 486 72.12 -22.92 -6.04
N THR A 487 70.83 -23.29 -6.05
CA THR A 487 70.32 -24.46 -6.82
C THR A 487 70.35 -24.27 -8.34
N THR A 488 70.68 -23.07 -8.81
CA THR A 488 70.71 -22.70 -10.23
C THR A 488 72.07 -22.06 -10.48
N ASP A 489 72.80 -22.57 -11.47
CA ASP A 489 74.14 -22.12 -11.90
C ASP A 489 75.21 -22.01 -10.78
N HIS A 490 74.99 -22.67 -9.64
CA HIS A 490 75.77 -22.51 -8.41
C HIS A 490 75.92 -21.05 -7.96
N ALA A 491 74.93 -20.22 -8.29
CA ALA A 491 74.94 -18.78 -8.10
C ALA A 491 73.60 -18.26 -7.56
N CYS A 492 73.65 -17.07 -6.95
CA CYS A 492 72.50 -16.34 -6.44
C CYS A 492 72.71 -14.85 -6.65
N THR A 493 71.66 -14.12 -7.05
CA THR A 493 71.72 -12.68 -7.27
C THR A 493 70.90 -11.96 -6.20
N VAL A 494 71.57 -11.14 -5.40
CA VAL A 494 70.94 -10.21 -4.46
C VAL A 494 70.64 -8.90 -5.19
N ILE A 495 69.42 -8.39 -5.06
CA ILE A 495 68.91 -7.26 -5.86
C ILE A 495 68.28 -6.22 -4.93
N TRP A 496 68.70 -4.97 -5.09
CA TRP A 496 68.15 -3.79 -4.42
C TRP A 496 67.62 -2.81 -5.48
N SER A 497 66.30 -2.65 -5.58
CA SER A 497 65.66 -1.69 -6.49
C SER A 497 65.32 -0.39 -5.75
N ASN A 498 65.82 0.72 -6.29
CA ASN A 498 65.46 2.10 -5.92
C ASN A 498 64.62 2.77 -7.03
N GLU A 499 64.04 1.98 -7.95
CA GLU A 499 63.29 2.47 -9.12
C GLU A 499 62.10 3.38 -8.77
N LYS A 500 61.52 3.22 -7.57
CA LYS A 500 60.42 4.04 -7.07
C LYS A 500 60.86 5.34 -6.40
N SER A 501 62.16 5.61 -6.27
CA SER A 501 62.66 6.88 -5.74
C SER A 501 63.11 7.79 -6.88
N TRP A 502 62.51 8.97 -6.99
CA TRP A 502 62.79 9.92 -8.07
C TRP A 502 63.82 11.00 -7.72
N ILE A 503 64.24 11.10 -6.45
CA ILE A 503 64.99 12.28 -5.95
C ILE A 503 66.28 11.91 -5.21
N ARG A 504 66.37 10.73 -4.56
CA ARG A 504 67.49 10.40 -3.67
C ARG A 504 68.09 9.03 -3.97
N PRO A 505 69.43 8.93 -4.12
CA PRO A 505 70.12 7.65 -4.13
C PRO A 505 70.07 6.98 -2.75
N ARG A 506 70.46 5.70 -2.71
CA ARG A 506 70.61 4.90 -1.47
C ARG A 506 72.03 4.39 -1.38
N THR A 507 72.65 4.49 -0.21
CA THR A 507 73.89 3.77 0.08
C THR A 507 73.53 2.52 0.86
N VAL A 508 73.69 1.35 0.23
CA VAL A 508 73.51 0.06 0.89
C VAL A 508 74.88 -0.41 1.37
N GLN A 509 74.99 -0.80 2.64
CA GLN A 509 76.11 -1.55 3.18
C GLN A 509 75.64 -2.99 3.42
N TYR A 510 76.35 -3.99 2.92
CA TYR A 510 75.90 -5.38 2.97
C TYR A 510 76.98 -6.35 3.43
N THR A 511 76.53 -7.50 3.94
CA THR A 511 77.32 -8.65 4.36
C THR A 511 76.57 -9.89 3.89
N ALA A 512 77.25 -10.74 3.11
CA ALA A 512 76.75 -12.03 2.67
C ALA A 512 77.72 -13.12 3.13
N GLU A 513 77.21 -14.06 3.91
CA GLU A 513 77.88 -15.26 4.40
C GLU A 513 77.27 -16.49 3.71
N ILE A 514 78.13 -17.40 3.28
CA ILE A 514 77.73 -18.68 2.68
C ILE A 514 78.13 -19.77 3.66
N VAL A 515 77.16 -20.46 4.24
CA VAL A 515 77.38 -21.52 5.22
C VAL A 515 76.97 -22.85 4.62
N SER A 516 77.83 -23.87 4.73
CA SER A 516 77.44 -25.26 4.53
C SER A 516 76.96 -25.83 5.85
N LEU A 517 75.75 -26.37 5.85
CA LEU A 517 75.37 -27.41 6.81
C LEU A 517 76.09 -28.72 6.41
N LYS A 518 76.33 -29.62 7.36
CA LYS A 518 76.89 -30.97 7.14
C LYS A 518 75.82 -32.04 7.22
#